data_AF-A0A8T5B3F9-F1
#
_entry.id   AF-A0A8T5B3F9-F1
#
_cell.length_a   1.000
_cell.length_b   1.000
_cell.length_c   1.000
_cell.angle_alpha   90.00
_cell.angle_beta   90.00
_cell.angle_gamma   90.00
#
_symmetry.space_group_name_H-M   'P 1'
#
loop_
_entity.id
_entity.type
_entity.pdbx_description
1 polymer ?
#
loop_
_entity_poly.entity_id
_entity_poly.type
_entity_poly.pdbx_seq_one_letter_code
_entity_poly.pdbx_strand_id
1 'polypeptide(L)' 'MEIFLAIFIGCLLYWLFRKLRARFQARKGPPWYQTFADLIKLFSKETLVPSVSGGFVFIIAP' A
#
# COMPACT_ATOMS: atom_id res chain seq x y z
N MET A 1 9.71 11.36 -15.73
CA MET A 1 9.49 12.28 -14.59
C MET A 1 8.04 12.21 -14.11
N GLU A 2 7.06 12.33 -15.00
CA GLU A 2 5.62 12.26 -14.70
C GLU A 2 5.19 11.06 -13.82
N ILE A 3 5.64 9.85 -14.15
CA ILE A 3 5.22 8.62 -13.43
C ILE A 3 5.68 8.63 -11.97
N PHE A 4 6.90 9.10 -11.70
CA PHE A 4 7.41 9.20 -10.33
C PHE A 4 6.62 10.21 -9.50
N LEU A 5 6.25 11.33 -10.12
CA LEU A 5 5.42 12.35 -9.48
C LEU A 5 4.01 11.82 -9.19
N ALA A 6 3.41 11.08 -10.13
CA ALA A 6 2.10 10.45 -9.94
C ALA A 6 2.11 9.44 -8.78
N ILE A 7 3.12 8.58 -8.69
CA ILE A 7 3.28 7.62 -7.59
C ILE A 7 3.43 8.36 -6.25
N PHE A 8 4.28 9.37 -6.20
CA PHE A 8 4.51 10.15 -4.98
C PHE A 8 3.24 10.84 -4.48
N ILE A 9 2.52 11.52 -5.38
CA ILE A 9 1.24 12.15 -5.06
C ILE A 9 0.20 11.11 -4.65
N GLY A 10 0.12 9.97 -5.34
CA GLY A 10 -0.78 8.87 -4.98
C GLY A 10 -0.55 8.35 -3.56
N CYS A 11 0.71 8.14 -3.16
CA CYS A 11 1.06 7.76 -1.80
C CYS A 11 0.66 8.81 -0.77
N LEU A 12 0.85 10.10 -1.09
CA LEU A 12 0.46 11.21 -0.21
C LEU A 12 -1.06 11.32 -0.04
N LEU A 13 -1.81 11.20 -1.14
CA LEU A 13 -3.28 11.18 -1.13
C LEU A 13 -3.82 10.00 -0.31
N TYR A 14 -3.22 8.82 -0.46
CA TYR A 14 -3.61 7.65 0.32
C TYR A 14 -3.31 7.82 1.82
N TRP A 15 -2.17 8.42 2.17
CA TRP A 15 -1.87 8.79 3.56
C TRP A 15 -2.93 9.75 4.12
N LEU A 16 -3.26 10.82 3.37
CA LEU A 16 -4.24 11.82 3.77
C LEU A 16 -5.61 11.17 3.99
N PHE A 17 -6.04 10.30 3.08
CA PHE A 17 -7.29 9.57 3.20
C PHE A 17 -7.33 8.71 4.48
N ARG A 18 -6.24 7.97 4.80
CA ARG A 18 -6.16 7.20 6.06
C ARG A 18 -6.15 8.10 7.29
N LYS A 19 -5.56 9.29 7.21
CA LYS A 19 -5.58 10.29 8.28
C LYS A 19 -7.00 10.79 8.53
N LEU A 20 -7.71 11.19 7.47
CA LEU A 20 -9.08 11.67 7.53
C LEU A 20 -10.02 10.57 8.06
N ARG A 21 -9.93 9.35 7.53
CA ARG A 21 -10.69 8.18 8.02
C ARG A 21 -10.48 7.96 9.51
N ALA A 22 -9.24 8.06 10.00
CA ALA A 22 -8.94 7.93 11.42
C ALA A 22 -9.57 9.07 12.26
N ARG A 23 -9.58 10.31 11.75
CA ARG A 23 -10.25 11.43 12.43
C ARG A 23 -11.75 11.25 12.51
N PHE A 24 -12.40 10.79 11.44
CA PHE A 24 -13.83 10.45 11.46
C PHE A 24 -14.16 9.33 12.45
N GLN A 25 -13.21 8.40 12.66
CA GLN A 25 -13.30 7.35 13.67
C GLN A 25 -12.84 7.78 15.07
N ALA A 26 -12.68 9.09 15.32
CA ALA A 26 -12.20 9.65 16.58
C ALA A 26 -10.88 9.05 17.12
N ARG A 27 -10.00 8.59 16.22
CA ARG A 27 -8.69 7.99 16.57
C ARG A 27 -7.52 8.73 15.93
N LYS A 28 -6.33 8.54 16.49
CA LYS A 28 -5.09 9.10 15.92
C LYS A 28 -4.72 8.33 14.66
N GLY A 29 -4.72 9.02 13.52
CA GLY A 29 -4.29 8.44 12.25
C GLY A 29 -2.76 8.33 12.11
N PRO A 30 -2.30 7.59 11.09
CA PRO A 30 -0.88 7.23 10.91
C PRO A 30 0.04 8.44 10.68
N PRO A 31 1.37 8.29 10.89
CA PRO A 31 2.38 9.30 10.54
C PRO A 31 2.51 9.45 9.01
N TRP A 32 3.08 10.56 8.55
CA TRP A 32 3.13 10.94 7.13
C TRP A 32 3.96 9.98 6.26
N TYR A 33 5.00 9.38 6.82
CA TYR A 33 5.86 8.41 6.12
C TYR A 33 5.26 6.99 6.10
N GLN A 34 4.12 6.74 6.75
CA GLN A 34 3.59 5.40 6.92
C GLN A 34 3.33 4.70 5.58
N THR A 35 2.74 5.39 4.60
CA THR A 35 2.43 4.78 3.30
C THR A 35 3.70 4.36 2.56
N PHE A 36 4.80 5.10 2.72
CA PHE A 36 6.10 4.73 2.15
C PHE A 36 6.72 3.55 2.89
N ALA A 37 6.63 3.51 4.22
CA ALA A 37 7.08 2.37 5.00
C ALA A 37 6.30 1.09 4.69
N ASP A 38 4.98 1.20 4.48
CA ASP A 38 4.11 0.09 4.07
C ASP A 38 4.53 -0.45 2.69
N LEU A 39 4.91 0.43 1.76
CA LEU A 39 5.43 0.05 0.43
C LEU A 39 6.70 -0.79 0.55
N ILE A 40 7.69 -0.29 1.29
CA ILE A 40 8.96 -1.00 1.52
C ILE A 40 8.69 -2.35 2.21
N LYS A 41 7.85 -2.35 3.25
CA LYS A 41 7.51 -3.56 4.01
C LYS A 41 6.90 -4.65 3.13
N LEU A 42 6.01 -4.30 2.21
CA LEU A 42 5.37 -5.26 1.31
C LEU A 42 6.34 -5.78 0.26
N PHE A 43 7.15 -4.91 -0.35
CA PHE A 43 8.17 -5.35 -1.32
C PHE A 43 9.28 -6.21 -0.70
N SER A 44 9.58 -6.02 0.59
CA SER A 44 10.53 -6.88 1.31
C SER A 44 9.94 -8.23 1.72
N LYS A 45 8.63 -8.46 1.55
CA LYS A 45 7.97 -9.70 1.99
C LYS A 45 8.05 -10.75 0.86
N GLU A 46 8.30 -11.99 1.24
CA GLU A 46 8.23 -13.13 0.30
C GLU A 46 6.80 -13.33 -0.22
N THR A 47 6.70 -13.70 -1.50
CA THR A 47 5.42 -14.04 -2.13
C THR A 47 4.99 -15.44 -1.71
N LEU A 48 3.89 -15.53 -0.96
CA LEU A 48 3.34 -16.80 -0.50
C LEU A 48 2.26 -17.28 -1.48
N VAL A 49 2.53 -18.37 -2.20
CA VAL A 49 1.58 -19.00 -3.14
C VAL A 49 0.95 -20.24 -2.48
N PRO A 50 -0.38 -20.27 -2.29
CA PRO A 50 -1.05 -21.43 -1.69
C PRO A 50 -0.95 -22.67 -2.58
N SER A 51 -0.74 -23.85 -1.97
CA SER A 51 -0.62 -25.13 -2.68
C SER A 51 -1.87 -25.54 -3.47
N VAL A 52 -3.04 -25.02 -3.08
CA VAL A 52 -4.34 -25.28 -3.73
C VAL A 52 -4.65 -24.30 -4.88
N SER A 53 -3.77 -23.32 -5.13
CA SER A 53 -4.01 -22.30 -6.15
C SER A 53 -3.52 -22.73 -7.54
N GLY A 54 -4.21 -22.28 -8.60
CA GLY A 54 -3.72 -22.38 -9.97
C GLY A 54 -2.52 -21.47 -10.14
N GLY A 55 -1.31 -21.96 -9.81
CA GLY A 55 -0.11 -21.14 -9.58
C GLY A 55 0.18 -20.10 -10.67
N PHE A 56 0.02 -20.46 -11.95
CA PHE A 56 0.23 -19.52 -13.06
C PHE A 56 -0.76 -18.34 -13.04
N VAL A 57 -2.05 -18.62 -12.86
CA VAL A 57 -3.10 -17.60 -12.78
C VAL A 57 -2.90 -16.73 -11.54
N PHE A 58 -2.49 -17.34 -10.43
CA PHE A 58 -2.23 -16.62 -9.17
C PHE A 58 -1.04 -15.65 -9.28
N ILE A 59 0.02 -16.01 -10.01
CA ILE A 59 1.22 -15.17 -10.16
C ILE A 59 0.99 -14.01 -11.13
N ILE A 60 0.20 -14.22 -12.19
CA ILE A 60 -0.09 -13.18 -13.18
C ILE A 60 -1.20 -12.23 -12.70
N ALA A 61 -2.09 -12.72 -11.83
CA ALA A 61 -3.06 -11.88 -11.16
C ALA A 61 -2.32 -10.89 -10.24
N PRO A 62 -2.66 -9.59 -10.29
CA PRO A 62 -2.06 -8.57 -9.45
C PRO A 62 -2.51 -8.66 -7.98
#